data_AF-A0A9D6V9N6-F1
#
_entry.id   AF-A0A9D6V9N6-F1
#
_cell.length_a   1.000
_cell.length_b   1.000
_cell.length_c   1.000
_cell.angle_alpha   90.00
_cell.angle_beta   90.00
_cell.angle_gamma   90.00
#
_symmetry.space_group_name_H-M   'P 1'
#
loop_
_entity.id
_entity.type
_entity.pdbx_description
1 polymer ?
#
loop_
_entity_poly.entity_id
_entity_poly.type
_entity_poly.pdbx_seq_one_letter_code
_entity_poly.pdbx_strand_id
1 'polypeptide(L)'
;MKTFNVYRHPVQGLEAVKVGFSWPAASAGPIWMLAKQLWGLAALWVALYLSLSLVDPGTDKFEPGVAQALIYLHLVVGYCALSLIPGLKGNTWRERNLVRRGFEMVRTVQAETPEAAISQVAGEP
;
A
#
# COMPACT_ATOMS: atom_id res chain seq x y z
N MET A 1 12.71 -0.68 17.35
CA MET A 1 11.62 -1.68 17.29
C MET A 1 10.39 -1.07 16.63
N LYS A 2 9.54 -1.91 16.03
CA LYS A 2 8.29 -1.51 15.35
C LYS A 2 7.14 -2.32 15.92
N THR A 3 5.95 -1.72 15.89
CA THR A 3 4.71 -2.39 16.30
C THR A 3 4.12 -3.20 15.14
N PHE A 4 3.72 -4.44 15.40
CA PHE A 4 3.07 -5.34 14.44
C PHE A 4 1.79 -5.91 15.01
N ASN A 5 0.74 -5.93 14.21
CA ASN A 5 -0.47 -6.69 14.47
C ASN A 5 -0.31 -8.08 13.82
N VAL A 6 -0.45 -9.14 14.60
CA VAL A 6 -0.32 -10.51 14.13
C VAL A 6 -1.69 -11.15 13.99
N TYR A 7 -1.91 -11.75 12.83
CA TYR A 7 -3.17 -12.38 12.43
C TYR A 7 -2.95 -13.87 12.20
N ARG A 8 -3.94 -14.71 12.52
CA ARG A 8 -3.91 -16.16 12.33
C ARG A 8 -5.08 -16.60 11.47
N HIS A 9 -4.82 -17.50 10.53
CA HIS A 9 -5.82 -18.28 9.81
C HIS A 9 -5.57 -19.77 10.07
N PRO A 10 -6.61 -20.59 10.28
CA PRO A 10 -6.45 -22.01 10.62
C PRO A 10 -5.63 -22.79 9.58
N VAL A 11 -5.80 -22.47 8.29
CA VAL A 11 -5.11 -23.14 7.17
C VAL A 11 -3.93 -22.34 6.58
N GLN A 12 -3.97 -21.01 6.57
CA GLN A 12 -2.99 -20.17 5.87
C GLN A 12 -1.83 -19.71 6.78
N GLY A 13 -1.91 -20.02 8.09
CA GLY A 13 -0.87 -19.72 9.05
C GLY A 13 -0.96 -18.31 9.65
N LEU A 14 0.19 -17.75 10.03
CA LEU A 14 0.31 -16.45 10.68
C LEU A 14 0.77 -15.38 9.69
N GLU A 15 0.18 -14.20 9.78
CA GLU A 15 0.63 -13.01 9.05
C GLU A 15 0.83 -11.83 10.00
N ALA A 16 1.99 -11.18 9.92
CA ALA A 16 2.25 -9.92 10.61
C ALA A 16 2.05 -8.72 9.67
N VAL A 17 1.38 -7.69 10.18
CA VAL A 17 1.20 -6.40 9.52
C VAL A 17 1.78 -5.30 10.40
N LYS A 18 2.68 -4.49 9.83
CA LYS A 18 3.29 -3.36 10.54
C LYS A 18 2.23 -2.28 10.78
N VAL A 19 2.20 -1.72 11.99
CA VAL A 19 1.38 -0.54 12.30
C VAL A 19 2.04 0.72 11.74
N GLY A 20 1.27 1.55 11.04
CA GLY A 20 1.73 2.79 10.43
C GLY A 20 2.24 2.63 8.99
N PHE A 21 3.22 3.44 8.60
CA PHE A 21 3.62 3.60 7.19
C PHE A 21 4.22 2.33 6.56
N SER A 22 3.78 2.03 5.34
CA SER A 22 4.22 0.93 4.48
C SER A 22 5.08 1.44 3.32
N TRP A 23 6.40 1.38 3.48
CA TRP A 23 7.32 1.68 2.39
C TRP A 23 7.07 0.84 1.12
N PRO A 24 6.84 -0.48 1.21
CA PRO A 24 6.56 -1.28 0.02
C PRO A 24 5.25 -0.86 -0.69
N ALA A 25 4.22 -0.46 0.05
CA ALA A 25 2.99 0.02 -0.57
C ALA A 25 3.21 1.36 -1.30
N ALA A 26 4.02 2.26 -0.72
CA ALA A 26 4.31 3.56 -1.30
C ALA A 26 5.14 3.48 -2.58
N SER A 27 6.14 2.60 -2.62
CA SER A 27 7.07 2.50 -3.75
C SER A 27 6.60 1.54 -4.85
N ALA A 28 6.06 0.37 -4.49
CA ALA A 28 5.67 -0.64 -5.47
C ALA A 28 4.19 -0.56 -5.89
N GLY A 29 3.39 0.30 -5.24
CA GLY A 29 2.05 0.68 -5.65
C GLY A 29 1.16 -0.54 -5.99
N PRO A 30 0.65 -0.66 -7.23
CA PRO A 30 -0.23 -1.77 -7.63
C PRO A 30 0.40 -3.15 -7.45
N ILE A 31 1.71 -3.31 -7.68
CA ILE A 31 2.39 -4.61 -7.55
C ILE A 31 2.31 -5.11 -6.10
N TRP A 32 2.51 -4.21 -5.14
CA TRP A 32 2.35 -4.53 -3.72
C TRP A 32 0.90 -4.89 -3.39
N MET A 33 -0.07 -4.18 -3.97
CA MET A 33 -1.49 -4.48 -3.76
C MET A 33 -1.86 -5.87 -4.27
N LEU A 34 -1.38 -6.27 -5.46
CA LEU A 34 -1.57 -7.62 -6.00
C LEU A 34 -0.92 -8.67 -5.10
N ALA A 35 0.32 -8.44 -4.66
CA ALA A 35 1.04 -9.34 -3.75
C ALA A 35 0.32 -9.52 -2.39
N LYS A 36 -0.47 -8.54 -1.96
CA LYS A 36 -1.30 -8.60 -0.74
C LYS A 36 -2.77 -8.93 -1.00
N GLN A 37 -3.08 -9.39 -2.21
CA GLN A 37 -4.41 -9.84 -2.65
C GLN A 37 -5.49 -8.75 -2.47
N LEU A 38 -5.10 -7.49 -2.68
CA LEU A 38 -5.95 -6.31 -2.67
C LEU A 38 -6.46 -6.01 -4.10
N TRP A 39 -7.01 -7.01 -4.78
CA TRP A 39 -7.27 -6.99 -6.23
C TRP A 39 -8.08 -5.78 -6.70
N GLY A 40 -9.17 -5.44 -5.98
CA GLY A 40 -9.99 -4.27 -6.33
C GLY A 40 -9.25 -2.94 -6.19
N LEU A 41 -8.41 -2.81 -5.17
CA LEU A 41 -7.56 -1.62 -5.01
C LEU A 41 -6.45 -1.59 -6.07
N ALA A 42 -5.87 -2.74 -6.41
CA ALA A 42 -4.87 -2.81 -7.48
C ALA A 42 -5.45 -2.35 -8.82
N ALA A 43 -6.64 -2.85 -9.20
CA ALA A 43 -7.32 -2.43 -10.42
C ALA A 43 -7.64 -0.93 -10.42
N LEU A 44 -8.13 -0.40 -9.29
CA LEU A 44 -8.37 1.03 -9.13
C LEU A 44 -7.10 1.85 -9.28
N TRP A 45 -6.00 1.45 -8.63
CA TRP A 45 -4.73 2.17 -8.71
C TRP A 45 -4.15 2.15 -10.13
N VAL A 46 -4.22 1.02 -10.84
CA VAL A 46 -3.80 0.95 -12.25
C VAL A 46 -4.63 1.91 -13.11
N ALA A 47 -5.94 1.94 -12.93
CA ALA A 47 -6.80 2.88 -13.65
C ALA A 47 -6.44 4.35 -13.36
N LEU A 48 -6.12 4.70 -12.11
CA LEU A 48 -5.69 6.04 -11.74
C LEU A 48 -4.34 6.40 -12.38
N TYR A 49 -3.36 5.49 -12.36
CA TYR A 49 -2.08 5.69 -13.06
C TYR A 49 -2.27 5.91 -14.56
N LEU A 50 -3.09 5.08 -15.21
CA LEU A 50 -3.42 5.24 -16.62
C LEU A 50 -4.10 6.59 -16.88
N SER A 51 -5.04 6.99 -16.02
CA SER A 51 -5.71 8.29 -16.16
C SER A 51 -4.75 9.47 -16.12
N LEU A 52 -3.73 9.44 -15.26
CA LEU A 52 -2.69 10.48 -15.20
C LEU A 52 -1.76 10.42 -16.42
N SER A 53 -1.43 9.23 -16.93
CA SER A 53 -0.61 9.09 -18.14
C SER A 53 -1.30 9.61 -19.40
N LEU A 54 -2.64 9.63 -19.44
CA LEU A 54 -3.41 10.18 -20.55
C LEU A 54 -3.44 11.72 -20.56
N VAL A 55 -3.01 12.37 -19.48
CA VAL A 55 -2.90 13.85 -19.41
C VAL A 55 -1.71 14.37 -20.23
N ASP A 56 -0.98 13.48 -20.92
CA ASP A 56 0.11 13.83 -21.82
C ASP A 56 -0.26 13.66 -23.32
N PRO A 57 -0.81 14.69 -24.00
CA PRO A 57 -1.02 14.63 -25.45
C PRO A 57 -0.21 15.68 -26.25
N GLY A 58 0.87 16.26 -25.71
CA GLY A 58 1.76 17.13 -26.50
C GLY A 58 2.08 18.49 -25.88
N THR A 59 2.57 18.50 -24.64
CA THR A 59 3.10 19.72 -23.99
C THR A 59 4.24 20.37 -24.77
N ASP A 60 4.88 19.66 -25.69
CA ASP A 60 5.91 20.21 -26.60
C ASP A 60 5.35 21.21 -27.63
N LYS A 61 4.01 21.33 -27.76
CA LYS A 61 3.35 22.25 -28.71
C LYS A 61 2.91 23.57 -28.07
N PHE A 62 3.04 23.73 -26.76
CA PHE A 62 2.69 24.95 -26.05
C PHE A 62 3.95 25.71 -25.69
N GLU A 63 3.98 27.03 -25.91
CA GLU A 63 5.05 27.84 -25.34
C GLU A 63 5.05 27.72 -23.81
N PRO A 64 6.24 27.70 -23.17
CA PRO A 64 6.34 27.62 -21.72
C PRO A 64 5.56 28.76 -21.05
N GLY A 65 4.53 28.40 -20.30
CA GLY A 65 3.59 29.34 -19.71
C GLY A 65 2.84 28.77 -18.50
N VAL A 66 1.99 29.59 -17.88
CA VAL A 66 1.26 29.26 -16.64
C VAL A 66 0.45 27.98 -16.78
N ALA A 67 -0.18 27.74 -17.94
CA ALA A 67 -0.95 26.52 -18.18
C ALA A 67 -0.10 25.24 -18.10
N GLN A 68 1.11 25.26 -18.66
CA GLN A 68 2.02 24.12 -18.60
C GLN A 68 2.52 23.88 -17.17
N ALA A 69 2.87 24.95 -16.45
CA ALA A 69 3.26 24.85 -15.04
C ALA A 69 2.14 24.25 -14.18
N LEU A 70 0.89 24.63 -14.42
CA LEU A 70 -0.26 24.03 -13.77
C LEU A 70 -0.38 22.54 -14.12
N ILE A 71 -0.29 22.14 -15.39
CA ILE A 71 -0.36 20.72 -15.79
C ILE A 71 0.71 19.89 -15.06
N TYR A 72 1.96 20.36 -15.02
CA TYR A 72 3.02 19.66 -14.29
C TYR A 72 2.73 19.58 -12.79
N LEU A 73 2.25 20.66 -12.17
CA LEU A 73 1.86 20.64 -10.76
C LEU A 73 0.77 19.59 -10.49
N HIS A 74 -0.25 19.51 -11.35
CA HIS A 74 -1.30 18.49 -11.25
C HIS A 74 -0.74 17.07 -11.35
N LEU A 75 0.16 16.83 -12.31
CA LEU A 75 0.82 15.53 -12.47
C LEU A 75 1.64 15.15 -11.23
N VAL A 76 2.49 16.07 -10.74
CA VAL A 76 3.32 15.84 -9.56
C VAL A 76 2.47 15.54 -8.34
N VAL A 77 1.45 16.35 -8.08
CA VAL A 77 0.52 16.13 -6.96
C VAL A 77 -0.20 14.78 -7.12
N GLY A 78 -0.65 14.44 -8.32
CA GLY A 78 -1.29 13.17 -8.63
C GLY A 78 -0.39 11.97 -8.33
N TYR A 79 0.83 11.95 -8.87
CA TYR A 79 1.79 10.86 -8.62
C TYR A 79 2.23 10.77 -7.16
N CYS A 80 2.46 11.92 -6.50
CA CYS A 80 2.73 11.95 -5.06
C CYS A 80 1.57 11.36 -4.25
N ALA A 81 0.33 11.70 -4.58
CA ALA A 81 -0.85 11.13 -3.91
C ALA A 81 -0.95 9.61 -4.15
N LEU A 82 -0.74 9.15 -5.38
CA LEU A 82 -0.77 7.72 -5.72
C LEU A 82 0.30 6.90 -5.00
N SER A 83 1.43 7.51 -4.60
CA SER A 83 2.47 6.88 -3.79
C SER A 83 2.20 7.01 -2.27
N LEU A 84 1.88 8.20 -1.78
CA LEU A 84 1.76 8.46 -0.35
C LEU A 84 0.51 7.82 0.27
N ILE A 85 -0.62 7.78 -0.45
CA ILE A 85 -1.86 7.21 0.09
C ILE A 85 -1.70 5.71 0.40
N PRO A 86 -1.16 4.86 -0.51
CA PRO A 86 -0.82 3.48 -0.17
C PRO A 86 0.21 3.37 0.95
N GLY A 87 1.20 4.28 1.00
CA GLY A 87 2.14 4.32 2.10
C GLY A 87 1.48 4.48 3.46
N LEU A 88 0.52 5.41 3.57
CA LEU A 88 -0.19 5.73 4.82
C LEU A 88 -1.28 4.72 5.16
N LYS A 89 -2.06 4.25 4.17
CA LYS A 89 -3.26 3.44 4.39
C LYS A 89 -3.12 1.98 3.99
N GLY A 90 -2.06 1.61 3.27
CA GLY A 90 -1.87 0.28 2.70
C GLY A 90 -1.92 -0.82 3.75
N ASN A 91 -1.22 -0.64 4.88
CA ASN A 91 -1.26 -1.62 5.97
C ASN A 91 -2.68 -1.82 6.52
N THR A 92 -3.45 -0.76 6.71
CA THR A 92 -4.85 -0.85 7.13
C THR A 92 -5.74 -1.56 6.11
N TRP A 93 -5.50 -1.35 4.81
CA TRP A 93 -6.21 -2.11 3.77
C TRP A 93 -5.86 -3.60 3.83
N ARG A 94 -4.58 -3.92 4.04
CA ARG A 94 -4.13 -5.31 4.22
C ARG A 94 -4.78 -5.95 5.45
N GLU A 95 -4.80 -5.28 6.60
CA GLU A 95 -5.46 -5.76 7.82
C GLU A 95 -6.94 -6.09 7.57
N ARG A 96 -7.68 -5.16 6.97
CA ARG A 96 -9.09 -5.38 6.62
C ARG A 96 -9.27 -6.53 5.64
N ASN A 97 -8.36 -6.69 4.68
CA ASN A 97 -8.40 -7.79 3.72
C ASN A 97 -8.13 -9.14 4.39
N LEU A 98 -7.19 -9.21 5.34
CA LEU A 98 -6.93 -10.42 6.12
C LEU A 98 -8.18 -10.83 6.91
N VAL A 99 -8.80 -9.89 7.62
CA VAL A 99 -10.04 -10.15 8.36
C VAL A 99 -11.15 -10.65 7.44
N ARG A 100 -11.36 -10.00 6.28
CA ARG A 100 -12.33 -10.45 5.27
C ARG A 100 -12.06 -11.85 4.71
N ARG A 101 -10.81 -12.31 4.79
CA ARG A 101 -10.38 -13.65 4.34
C ARG A 101 -10.36 -14.68 5.47
N GLY A 102 -10.94 -14.38 6.62
CA GLY A 102 -11.08 -15.31 7.74
C GLY A 102 -9.85 -15.38 8.65
N PHE A 103 -8.96 -14.38 8.59
CA PHE A 103 -7.92 -14.25 9.61
C PHE A 103 -8.47 -13.55 10.85
N GLU A 104 -8.03 -13.98 12.01
CA GLU A 104 -8.33 -13.35 13.29
C GLU A 104 -7.09 -12.65 13.85
N MET A 105 -7.27 -11.45 14.41
CA MET A 105 -6.18 -10.75 15.09
C MET A 105 -5.89 -11.45 16.41
N VAL A 106 -4.65 -11.91 16.59
CA VAL A 106 -4.23 -12.60 17.81
C VAL A 106 -3.77 -11.58 18.86
N ARG A 107 -2.80 -10.72 18.49
CA ARG A 107 -2.25 -9.67 19.37
C ARG A 107 -1.38 -8.69 18.61
N THR A 108 -0.99 -7.63 19.30
CA THR A 108 0.00 -6.65 18.87
C THR A 108 1.32 -6.87 19.60
N VAL A 109 2.44 -6.91 18.87
CA VAL A 109 3.78 -7.14 19.42
C VAL A 109 4.80 -6.10 18.92
N GLN A 110 5.88 -5.92 19.68
CA GLN A 110 7.03 -5.13 19.27
C GLN A 110 8.13 -6.05 18.73
N ALA A 111 8.54 -5.84 17.49
CA ALA A 111 9.60 -6.62 16.86
C ALA A 111 10.43 -5.78 15.88
N GLU A 112 11.55 -6.31 15.42
CA GLU A 112 12.37 -5.65 14.40
C GLU A 112 11.85 -5.91 12.99
N THR A 113 11.33 -7.13 12.76
CA THR A 113 10.83 -7.63 11.49
C THR A 113 9.46 -8.32 11.64
N PRO A 114 8.67 -8.44 10.56
CA PRO A 114 7.44 -9.22 10.55
C PRO A 114 7.66 -10.68 10.98
N GLU A 115 8.77 -11.29 10.59
CA GLU A 115 9.09 -12.69 10.88
C GLU A 115 9.39 -12.86 12.38
N ALA A 116 10.12 -11.93 12.99
CA ALA A 116 10.34 -11.93 14.43
C ALA A 116 9.02 -11.78 15.22
N ALA A 117 8.09 -10.94 14.72
CA ALA A 117 6.75 -10.84 15.31
C ALA A 117 5.97 -12.17 15.21
N ILE A 118 6.04 -12.86 14.07
CA ILE A 118 5.41 -14.17 13.89
C ILE A 118 6.04 -15.20 14.84
N SER A 119 7.36 -15.27 14.96
CA SER A 119 8.05 -16.21 15.83
C SER A 119 7.72 -16.02 17.31
N GLN A 120 7.60 -14.77 17.79
CA GLN A 120 7.14 -14.49 19.15
C GLN A 120 5.74 -15.04 19.40
N VAL A 121 4.83 -14.90 18.43
CA VAL A 121 3.45 -15.39 18.57
C VAL A 121 3.33 -16.90 18.41
N ALA A 122 4.20 -17.52 17.60
CA ALA A 122 4.20 -18.96 17.36
C ALA A 122 4.85 -19.77 18.49
N GLY A 123 5.81 -19.19 19.21
CA GLY A 123 6.57 -19.86 20.26
C GLY A 123 5.97 -19.77 21.67
N GLU A 124 4.92 -18.98 21.86
CA GLU A 124 4.19 -18.93 23.13
C GLU A 124 3.04 -19.96 23.11
N PRO A 125 2.96 -20.83 24.14
CA PRO A 125 1.96 -21.90 24.24
C PRO A 125 0.52 -21.40 24.40
#